data_AF-A0A9X2ITS5-F1
#
_entry.id   AF-A0A9X2ITS5-F1
#
_cell.length_a   1.000
_cell.length_b   1.000
_cell.length_c   1.000
_cell.angle_alpha   90.00
_cell.angle_beta   90.00
_cell.angle_gamma   90.00
#
_symmetry.space_group_name_H-M   'P 1'
#
loop_
_entity.id
_entity.type
_entity.pdbx_description
1 polymer ?
#
loop_
_entity_poly.entity_id
_entity_poly.type
_entity_poly.pdbx_seq_one_letter_code
_entity_poly.pdbx_strand_id
1 'polypeptide(L)' 'MTAPDEHSVPPRVPAPDESSIPELEDDETVAPRPEEEAADVARAEPDVADHS' A
#
# COMPACT_ATOMS: atom_id res chain seq x y z
N MET A 1 15.95 -13.27 3.77
CA MET A 1 15.02 -13.69 2.71
C MET A 1 14.30 -12.44 2.27
N THR A 2 14.59 -11.93 1.07
CA THR A 2 13.90 -10.76 0.51
C THR A 2 12.58 -11.27 -0.05
N ALA A 3 11.45 -10.79 0.48
CA ALA A 3 10.15 -11.05 -0.13
C ALA A 3 10.17 -10.46 -1.55
N PRO A 4 9.70 -11.19 -2.58
CA PRO A 4 9.51 -10.57 -3.88
C PRO A 4 8.55 -9.39 -3.70
N ASP A 5 8.90 -8.27 -4.32
CA ASP A 5 8.04 -7.10 -4.42
C ASP A 5 6.82 -7.49 -5.25
N GLU A 6 5.73 -7.89 -4.59
CA GLU A 6 4.48 -8.36 -5.20
C GLU A 6 3.86 -7.30 -6.16
N HIS A 7 4.34 -6.05 -6.12
CA HIS A 7 3.86 -4.93 -6.93
C HIS A 7 4.77 -4.52 -8.09
N SER A 8 5.94 -5.14 -8.28
CA SER A 8 6.82 -4.84 -9.43
C SER A 8 6.43 -5.66 -10.66
N VAL A 9 5.18 -5.53 -11.10
CA VAL A 9 4.81 -5.96 -12.45
C VAL A 9 5.16 -4.80 -13.40
N PRO A 10 6.07 -4.97 -14.37
CA PRO A 10 6.37 -3.90 -15.32
C PRO A 10 5.09 -3.52 -16.08
N PRO A 11 4.86 -2.22 -16.35
CA PRO A 11 3.65 -1.75 -16.99
C PRO A 11 3.50 -2.42 -18.37
N ARG A 12 2.47 -3.26 -18.51
CA ARG A 12 2.10 -3.90 -19.78
C ARG A 12 0.90 -3.19 -20.39
N VAL A 13 0.89 -3.07 -21.70
CA VAL A 13 -0.31 -2.61 -22.42
C VAL A 13 -1.34 -3.74 -22.35
N PRO A 14 -2.59 -3.48 -21.89
CA PRO A 14 -3.65 -4.47 -21.90
C PRO A 14 -3.93 -5.02 -23.30
N ALA A 15 -4.29 -6.29 -23.42
CA ALA A 15 -4.74 -6.84 -24.69
C ALA A 15 -6.08 -6.17 -25.13
N PRO A 16 -6.48 -6.26 -26.42
CA PRO A 16 -7.70 -5.62 -26.92
C PRO A 16 -8.99 -6.00 -26.16
N ASP A 17 -9.04 -7.21 -25.59
CA ASP A 17 -10.18 -7.74 -24.84
C ASP A 17 -10.03 -7.56 -23.32
N GLU A 18 -8.92 -7.01 -22.85
CA GLU A 18 -8.69 -6.73 -21.44
C GLU A 18 -9.16 -5.31 -21.08
N SER A 19 -9.71 -5.15 -19.87
CA SER A 19 -10.06 -3.83 -19.36
C SER A 19 -8.82 -2.94 -19.33
N SER A 20 -8.96 -1.74 -19.86
CA SER A 20 -7.93 -0.69 -19.74
C SER A 20 -7.93 -0.04 -18.36
N ILE A 21 -8.99 -0.26 -17.57
CA ILE A 21 -9.11 0.20 -16.20
C ILE A 21 -8.65 -0.94 -15.28
N PRO A 22 -7.66 -0.72 -14.41
CA PRO A 22 -7.31 -1.69 -13.37
C PRO A 22 -8.51 -2.01 -12.50
N GLU A 23 -8.70 -3.28 -12.18
CA GLU A 23 -9.70 -3.70 -11.20
C GLU A 23 -9.25 -3.26 -9.80
N LEU A 24 -10.22 -2.88 -8.98
CA LEU A 24 -10.01 -2.49 -7.60
C LEU A 24 -9.72 -3.73 -6.74
N GLU A 25 -8.82 -3.63 -5.77
CA GLU A 25 -8.64 -4.70 -4.77
C GLU A 25 -9.85 -4.74 -3.81
N ASP A 26 -10.18 -5.93 -3.30
CA ASP A 26 -11.37 -6.13 -2.45
C ASP A 26 -11.34 -5.25 -1.18
N ASP A 27 -10.15 -4.96 -0.66
CA ASP A 27 -9.90 -4.16 0.53
C ASP A 27 -9.64 -2.69 0.26
N GLU A 28 -9.56 -2.25 -1.00
CA GLU A 28 -9.23 -0.85 -1.34
C GLU A 28 -10.30 0.14 -0.86
N THR A 29 -11.56 -0.29 -0.76
CA THR A 29 -12.65 0.53 -0.16
C THR A 29 -12.90 0.24 1.31
N VAL A 30 -12.19 -0.74 1.87
CA VAL A 30 -12.34 -1.12 3.28
C VAL A 30 -11.49 -0.18 4.11
N ALA A 31 -12.09 0.45 5.11
CA ALA A 31 -11.34 1.29 6.03
C ALA A 31 -10.27 0.48 6.76
N PRO A 32 -9.11 1.09 7.10
CA PRO A 32 -8.10 0.46 7.93
C PRO A 32 -8.69 -0.08 9.23
N ARG A 33 -8.07 -1.10 9.81
CA ARG A 33 -8.56 -1.61 11.08
C ARG A 33 -8.32 -0.56 12.18
N PRO A 34 -9.19 -0.44 13.18
CA PRO A 34 -9.06 0.59 14.22
C PRO A 34 -7.72 0.57 14.96
N GLU A 35 -7.11 -0.61 15.10
CA GLU A 35 -5.83 -0.79 15.78
C GLU A 35 -4.66 -0.21 14.95
N GLU A 36 -4.78 -0.25 13.62
CA GLU A 36 -3.79 0.30 12.69
C GLU A 36 -3.82 1.83 12.72
N GLU A 37 -5.01 2.44 12.69
CA GLU A 37 -5.17 3.89 12.83
C GLU A 37 -4.60 4.38 14.17
N ALA A 38 -4.86 3.66 15.27
CA ALA A 38 -4.28 3.98 16.58
C ALA A 38 -2.75 3.89 16.59
N ALA A 39 -2.17 2.91 15.90
CA ALA A 39 -0.73 2.74 15.79
C ALA A 39 -0.07 3.85 14.95
N ASP A 40 -0.75 4.35 13.91
CA ASP A 40 -0.28 5.50 13.13
C ASP A 40 -0.25 6.77 13.96
N VAL A 41 -1.31 7.04 14.73
CA VAL A 41 -1.35 8.20 15.67
C VAL A 41 -0.21 8.13 16.67
N ALA A 42 0.06 6.96 17.23
CA ALA A 42 1.17 6.77 18.18
C ALA A 42 2.56 6.99 17.56
N ARG A 43 2.70 6.82 16.24
CA ARG A 43 3.95 7.02 15.49
C ARG A 43 4.03 8.38 14.77
N ALA A 44 3.00 9.22 14.85
CA ALA A 44 2.90 10.43 14.05
C ALA A 44 3.99 11.46 14.35
N GLU A 45 4.51 11.48 15.58
CA GLU A 45 5.63 12.35 15.95
C GLU A 45 6.96 11.58 15.76
N PRO A 46 7.87 12.09 14.90
CA PRO A 46 9.19 11.50 14.77
C PRO A 46 9.98 11.66 16.08
N ASP A 47 10.60 10.58 16.54
CA ASP A 47 11.52 10.64 17.67
C ASP A 47 12.81 11.34 17.24
N VAL A 48 12.92 12.63 17.55
CA VAL A 48 14.08 13.48 17.21
C VAL A 48 15.11 13.56 18.35
N ALA A 49 14.91 12.82 19.45
CA ALA A 49 15.73 12.98 20.64
C ALA A 49 17.21 12.58 20.43
N ASP A 50 17.51 11.72 19.45
CA ASP A 50 18.87 11.21 19.18
C ASP A 50 19.37 11.47 17.74
N HIS A 51 18.71 12.37 17.00
CA HIS A 51 19.03 12.67 15.60
C HIS A 51 19.38 14.16 15.43
N SER A 52 20.64 14.52 15.72
CA SER A 52 21.26 15.84 15.44
C SER A 52 21.98 15.85 14.09
#